data_AF-A0AAV3U408-F1
#
_entry.id   AF-A0AAV3U408-F1
#
_cell.length_a   1.000
_cell.length_b   1.000
_cell.length_c   1.000
_cell.angle_alpha   90.00
_cell.angle_beta   90.00
_cell.angle_gamma   90.00
#
_symmetry.space_group_name_H-M   'P 1'
#
loop_
_entity.id
_entity.type
_entity.pdbx_description
1 polymer ?
#
loop_
_entity_poly.entity_id
_entity_poly.type
_entity_poly.pdbx_seq_one_letter_code
_entity_poly.pdbx_strand_id
1 'polypeptide(L)'
;MRIAVLGSIETGSEKVEEFKSACKDIGNELSKRGYKVIVCSENQHTADPHIVDGINNDNNNRTKVEIIRSEEENNTAPFYEKREEFENIEFTFSRCAGGWKTTHLKAIINSDILLTIGGKDSVWVAANSARLLNKPVISIPCFDGTSRKIWEKLNDEYRRTGIDEGVLGQIREPWGNGSEDSLEKLIASVFKSNKAELASSKIITYLTTFCLSLIFIVGWVILFSIENLAPGRISVMTMVVICSMMGVMLRGITSDRYSHNWNEFWARLIPDAIKGVLIGFVLALVHLFSELTINGSISDLSDKSSFIRISLSISLIAILAGFALDKSLDKIEKLAEEKIGGLGK
;
A
#
# COMPACT_ATOMS: atom_id res chain seq x y z
N MET A 1 -1.58 -0.59 -18.33
CA MET A 1 -1.99 0.06 -17.07
C MET A 1 -3.37 -0.45 -16.70
N ARG A 2 -3.68 -0.60 -15.41
CA ARG A 2 -4.97 -1.09 -14.89
C ARG A 2 -5.72 0.06 -14.22
N ILE A 3 -6.95 0.34 -14.62
CA ILE A 3 -7.75 1.43 -14.07
C ILE A 3 -8.99 0.83 -13.42
N ALA A 4 -9.14 1.02 -12.11
CA ALA A 4 -10.40 0.75 -11.44
C ALA A 4 -11.31 1.95 -11.62
N VAL A 5 -12.58 1.72 -11.98
CA VAL A 5 -13.56 2.80 -12.11
C VAL A 5 -14.64 2.63 -11.06
N LEU A 6 -14.96 3.72 -10.36
CA LEU A 6 -16.05 3.78 -9.41
C LEU A 6 -16.84 5.06 -9.60
N GLY A 7 -18.13 4.92 -9.86
CA GLY A 7 -18.97 6.08 -10.05
C GLY A 7 -20.44 5.73 -10.11
N SER A 8 -21.27 6.70 -9.75
CA SER A 8 -22.71 6.59 -9.93
C SER A 8 -23.34 7.95 -10.08
N ILE A 9 -24.49 7.98 -10.72
CA ILE A 9 -25.33 9.17 -10.82
C ILE A 9 -26.60 8.97 -9.99
N GLU A 10 -27.11 10.04 -9.40
CA GLU A 10 -28.37 9.99 -8.66
C GLU A 10 -29.55 9.72 -9.60
N THR A 11 -30.41 8.79 -9.20
CA THR A 11 -31.63 8.46 -9.95
C THR A 11 -32.52 9.71 -10.05
N GLY A 12 -32.89 10.10 -11.27
CA GLY A 12 -33.71 11.29 -11.53
C GLY A 12 -32.90 12.57 -11.77
N SER A 13 -31.56 12.52 -11.74
CA SER A 13 -30.74 13.66 -12.15
C SER A 13 -30.98 14.02 -13.63
N GLU A 14 -31.06 15.31 -13.94
CA GLU A 14 -31.15 15.81 -15.33
C GLU A 14 -29.88 15.47 -16.14
N LYS A 15 -28.76 15.16 -15.46
CA LYS A 15 -27.47 14.81 -16.07
C LYS A 15 -27.30 13.32 -16.40
N VAL A 16 -28.34 12.48 -16.24
CA VAL A 16 -28.21 11.03 -16.45
C VAL A 16 -27.73 10.67 -17.85
N GLU A 17 -28.27 11.31 -18.90
CA GLU A 17 -27.86 11.00 -20.28
C GLU A 17 -26.46 11.55 -20.60
N GLU A 18 -26.12 12.74 -20.10
CA GLU A 18 -24.75 13.28 -20.19
C GLU A 18 -23.74 12.35 -19.50
N PHE A 19 -24.08 11.84 -18.31
CA PHE A 19 -23.26 10.90 -17.55
C PHE A 19 -23.01 9.60 -18.33
N LYS A 20 -24.06 9.03 -18.93
CA LYS A 20 -23.93 7.81 -19.75
C LYS A 20 -23.06 8.05 -20.97
N SER A 21 -23.28 9.16 -21.69
CA SER A 21 -22.48 9.53 -22.85
C SER A 21 -21.01 9.69 -22.47
N ALA A 22 -20.73 10.45 -21.41
CA ALA A 22 -19.37 10.65 -20.93
C ALA A 22 -18.70 9.34 -20.51
N CYS A 23 -19.40 8.46 -19.81
CA CYS A 23 -18.87 7.13 -19.46
C CYS A 23 -18.52 6.31 -20.72
N LYS A 24 -19.32 6.39 -21.78
CA LYS A 24 -19.01 5.74 -23.07
C LYS A 24 -17.78 6.35 -23.74
N ASP A 25 -17.66 7.67 -23.76
CA ASP A 25 -16.50 8.38 -24.31
C ASP A 25 -15.22 8.02 -23.57
N ILE A 26 -15.30 7.98 -22.23
CA ILE A 26 -14.22 7.51 -21.36
C ILE A 26 -13.85 6.09 -21.72
N GLY A 27 -14.81 5.15 -21.76
CA GLY A 27 -14.56 3.75 -22.10
C GLY A 27 -13.85 3.58 -23.44
N ASN A 28 -14.31 4.29 -24.47
CA ASN A 28 -13.69 4.32 -25.79
C ASN A 28 -12.24 4.82 -25.72
N GLU A 29 -11.99 5.92 -25.01
CA GLU A 29 -10.62 6.46 -24.89
C GLU A 29 -9.70 5.52 -24.10
N LEU A 30 -10.18 4.88 -23.02
CA LEU A 30 -9.41 3.88 -22.29
C LEU A 30 -9.06 2.67 -23.18
N SER A 31 -9.96 2.27 -24.07
CA SER A 31 -9.75 1.18 -25.04
C SER A 31 -8.67 1.51 -26.07
N LYS A 32 -8.73 2.71 -26.68
CA LYS A 32 -7.73 3.17 -27.66
C LYS A 32 -6.31 3.15 -27.10
N ARG A 33 -6.16 3.41 -25.79
CA ARG A 33 -4.87 3.39 -25.09
C ARG A 33 -4.44 2.00 -24.61
N GLY A 34 -5.27 0.98 -24.82
CA GLY A 34 -5.00 -0.40 -24.38
C GLY A 34 -4.94 -0.54 -22.87
N TYR A 35 -5.67 0.30 -22.13
CA TYR A 35 -5.75 0.19 -20.68
C TYR A 35 -6.68 -0.97 -20.30
N LYS A 36 -6.27 -1.75 -19.30
CA LYS A 36 -7.13 -2.77 -18.70
C LYS A 36 -8.07 -2.09 -17.71
N VAL A 37 -9.37 -2.31 -17.84
CA VAL A 37 -10.37 -1.67 -16.98
C VAL A 37 -10.89 -2.66 -15.95
N ILE A 38 -11.04 -2.23 -14.70
CA ILE A 38 -11.63 -3.01 -13.62
C ILE A 38 -12.96 -2.37 -13.23
N VAL A 39 -14.04 -3.13 -13.34
CA VAL A 39 -15.41 -2.72 -13.00
C VAL A 39 -15.99 -3.65 -11.95
N CYS A 40 -16.93 -3.14 -11.16
CA CYS A 40 -17.52 -3.85 -10.02
C CYS A 40 -19.04 -4.02 -10.15
N SER A 41 -19.72 -3.08 -10.81
CA SER A 41 -21.19 -3.00 -10.85
C SER A 41 -21.77 -3.19 -12.25
N GLU A 42 -23.01 -3.67 -12.31
CA GLU A 42 -23.81 -3.79 -13.54
C GLU A 42 -25.05 -2.89 -13.50
N ASN A 43 -25.24 -2.14 -12.40
CA ASN A 43 -26.37 -1.25 -12.25
C ASN A 43 -26.31 -0.13 -13.29
N GLN A 44 -27.41 0.12 -14.00
CA GLN A 44 -27.50 1.16 -15.03
C GLN A 44 -27.28 2.59 -14.50
N HIS A 45 -27.30 2.79 -13.18
CA HIS A 45 -26.96 4.06 -12.52
C HIS A 45 -25.49 4.16 -12.09
N THR A 46 -24.67 3.14 -12.31
CA THR A 46 -23.21 3.20 -12.10
C THR A 46 -22.47 3.46 -13.40
N ALA A 47 -21.23 3.94 -13.32
CA ALA A 47 -20.40 4.24 -14.50
C ALA A 47 -20.04 2.96 -15.28
N ASP A 48 -19.90 1.85 -14.56
CA ASP A 48 -19.41 0.56 -15.02
C ASP A 48 -20.02 0.05 -16.35
N PRO A 49 -21.35 -0.17 -16.48
CA PRO A 49 -21.92 -0.67 -17.73
C PRO A 49 -21.70 0.26 -18.91
N HIS A 50 -21.79 1.58 -18.70
CA HIS A 50 -21.63 2.56 -19.77
C HIS A 50 -20.17 2.67 -20.24
N ILE A 51 -19.21 2.48 -19.34
CA ILE A 51 -17.79 2.38 -19.71
C ILE A 51 -17.53 1.10 -20.52
N VAL A 52 -18.13 -0.03 -20.11
CA VAL A 52 -18.01 -1.29 -20.87
C VAL A 52 -18.61 -1.14 -22.27
N ASP A 53 -19.77 -0.51 -22.41
CA ASP A 53 -20.36 -0.18 -23.72
C ASP A 53 -19.42 0.69 -24.56
N GLY A 54 -18.80 1.71 -23.94
CA GLY A 54 -17.83 2.58 -24.58
C GLY A 54 -16.60 1.84 -25.11
N ILE A 55 -16.05 0.93 -24.31
CA ILE A 55 -14.94 0.05 -24.71
C ILE A 55 -15.34 -0.83 -25.89
N ASN A 56 -16.56 -1.40 -25.88
CA ASN A 56 -17.01 -2.29 -26.93
C ASN A 56 -17.17 -1.61 -28.29
N ASN A 57 -17.43 -0.31 -28.30
CA ASN A 57 -17.58 0.46 -29.53
C ASN A 57 -16.25 0.69 -30.27
N ASP A 58 -15.11 0.45 -29.63
CA ASP A 58 -13.79 0.54 -30.25
C ASP A 58 -13.44 -0.77 -30.97
N ASN A 59 -13.70 -0.81 -32.28
CA ASN A 59 -13.41 -1.96 -33.13
C ASN A 59 -11.90 -2.18 -33.40
N ASN A 60 -11.03 -1.29 -32.94
CA ASN A 60 -9.59 -1.37 -33.28
C ASN A 60 -8.80 -2.19 -32.27
N ASN A 61 -9.32 -2.39 -31.05
CA ASN A 61 -8.56 -3.00 -29.98
C ASN A 61 -9.40 -3.96 -29.13
N ARG A 62 -8.86 -5.15 -28.88
CA ARG A 62 -9.49 -6.11 -27.99
C ARG A 62 -9.10 -5.82 -26.55
N THR A 63 -9.91 -5.01 -25.87
CA THR A 63 -9.59 -4.49 -24.54
C THR A 63 -9.93 -5.49 -23.44
N LYS A 64 -9.05 -5.61 -22.44
CA LYS A 64 -9.27 -6.49 -21.28
C LYS A 64 -10.10 -5.79 -20.23
N VAL A 65 -11.22 -6.40 -19.85
CA VAL A 65 -12.09 -5.92 -18.76
C VAL A 65 -12.13 -6.96 -17.66
N GLU A 66 -11.79 -6.57 -16.44
CA GLU A 66 -11.88 -7.41 -15.25
C GLU A 66 -13.09 -7.02 -14.43
N ILE A 67 -13.99 -7.98 -14.22
CA ILE A 67 -15.20 -7.81 -13.44
C ILE A 67 -14.97 -8.44 -12.07
N ILE A 68 -15.04 -7.62 -11.02
CA ILE A 68 -14.94 -8.09 -9.63
C ILE A 68 -16.31 -7.95 -8.96
N ARG A 69 -16.93 -9.06 -8.56
CA ARG A 69 -18.24 -9.05 -7.89
C ARG A 69 -18.15 -9.52 -6.44
N SER A 70 -19.08 -9.01 -5.63
CA SER A 70 -19.35 -9.52 -4.29
C SER A 70 -19.95 -10.91 -4.35
N GLU A 71 -19.54 -11.83 -3.48
CA GLU A 71 -20.17 -13.14 -3.31
C GLU A 71 -21.56 -13.07 -2.66
N GLU A 72 -21.87 -11.98 -1.95
CA GLU A 72 -23.18 -11.77 -1.31
C GLU A 72 -24.30 -11.52 -2.33
N GLU A 73 -23.94 -11.18 -3.56
CA GLU A 73 -24.91 -10.93 -4.63
C GLU A 73 -25.15 -12.23 -5.41
N ASN A 74 -26.30 -12.87 -5.13
CA ASN A 74 -26.70 -14.14 -5.77
C ASN A 74 -27.09 -14.00 -7.25
N ASN A 75 -27.04 -12.80 -7.84
CA ASN A 75 -27.40 -12.61 -9.24
C ASN A 75 -26.40 -13.29 -10.17
N THR A 76 -26.91 -14.00 -11.18
CA THR A 76 -26.15 -14.35 -12.37
C THR A 76 -25.64 -13.04 -12.99
N ALA A 77 -24.33 -12.93 -13.21
CA ALA A 77 -23.71 -11.68 -13.67
C ALA A 77 -24.20 -11.35 -15.09
N PRO A 78 -24.96 -10.27 -15.35
CA PRO A 78 -25.43 -9.92 -16.70
C PRO A 78 -24.31 -9.73 -17.73
N PHE A 79 -23.09 -9.31 -17.37
CA PHE A 79 -21.97 -9.33 -18.33
C PHE A 79 -21.60 -10.74 -18.80
N TYR A 80 -21.91 -11.76 -17.99
CA TYR A 80 -21.70 -13.16 -18.36
C TYR A 80 -22.73 -13.63 -19.40
N GLU A 81 -23.99 -13.26 -19.23
CA GLU A 81 -25.09 -13.64 -20.13
C GLU A 81 -24.98 -12.92 -21.49
N LYS A 82 -24.50 -11.67 -21.49
CA LYS A 82 -24.37 -10.84 -22.68
C LYS A 82 -22.99 -10.86 -23.33
N ARG A 83 -22.13 -11.82 -22.96
CA ARG A 83 -20.73 -11.84 -23.42
C ARG A 83 -20.60 -11.84 -24.95
N GLU A 84 -21.55 -12.44 -25.64
CA GLU A 84 -21.61 -12.48 -27.11
C GLU A 84 -21.89 -11.11 -27.74
N GLU A 85 -22.52 -10.18 -27.02
CA GLU A 85 -22.76 -8.80 -27.47
C GLU A 85 -21.48 -7.94 -27.44
N PHE A 86 -20.41 -8.43 -26.81
CA PHE A 86 -19.18 -7.68 -26.55
C PHE A 86 -17.95 -8.28 -27.27
N GLU A 87 -17.99 -8.31 -28.61
CA GLU A 87 -16.95 -8.93 -29.45
C GLU A 87 -15.54 -8.33 -29.24
N ASN A 88 -15.46 -7.04 -28.91
CA ASN A 88 -14.21 -6.31 -28.73
C ASN A 88 -13.64 -6.40 -27.31
N ILE A 89 -14.24 -7.21 -26.42
CA ILE A 89 -13.84 -7.28 -25.02
C ILE A 89 -13.35 -8.68 -24.63
N GLU A 90 -12.24 -8.74 -23.92
CA GLU A 90 -11.78 -9.94 -23.22
C GLU A 90 -12.11 -9.83 -21.73
N PHE A 91 -13.23 -10.44 -21.31
CA PHE A 91 -13.63 -10.45 -19.91
C PHE A 91 -12.84 -11.44 -19.06
N THR A 92 -12.42 -11.00 -17.87
CA THR A 92 -11.96 -11.84 -16.76
C THR A 92 -12.88 -11.63 -15.57
N PHE A 93 -13.41 -12.71 -15.00
CA PHE A 93 -14.33 -12.63 -13.86
C PHE A 93 -13.62 -13.08 -12.58
N SER A 94 -13.83 -12.33 -11.50
CA SER A 94 -13.42 -12.75 -10.17
C SER A 94 -14.49 -12.42 -9.14
N ARG A 95 -14.62 -13.28 -8.13
CA ARG A 95 -15.49 -13.03 -6.98
C ARG A 95 -14.66 -12.62 -5.77
N CYS A 96 -15.30 -11.92 -4.84
CA CYS A 96 -14.71 -11.50 -3.59
C CYS A 96 -15.69 -11.79 -2.46
N ALA A 97 -15.23 -12.50 -1.43
CA ALA A 97 -15.98 -12.66 -0.20
C ALA A 97 -16.25 -11.30 0.46
N GLY A 98 -17.46 -11.14 1.00
CA GLY A 98 -17.95 -9.91 1.63
C GLY A 98 -18.54 -8.90 0.65
N GLY A 99 -19.19 -7.86 1.19
CA GLY A 99 -19.94 -6.88 0.40
C GLY A 99 -19.13 -5.92 -0.48
N TRP A 100 -19.84 -4.90 -0.98
CA TRP A 100 -19.34 -3.92 -1.95
C TRP A 100 -18.06 -3.18 -1.54
N LYS A 101 -17.89 -2.90 -0.24
CA LYS A 101 -16.68 -2.23 0.27
C LYS A 101 -15.43 -3.08 0.03
N THR A 102 -15.52 -4.39 0.28
CA THR A 102 -14.42 -5.34 0.04
C THR A 102 -14.16 -5.49 -1.45
N THR A 103 -15.22 -5.54 -2.26
CA THR A 103 -15.14 -5.60 -3.72
C THR A 103 -14.40 -4.38 -4.30
N HIS A 104 -14.77 -3.16 -3.89
CA HIS A 104 -14.09 -1.93 -4.30
C HIS A 104 -12.63 -1.91 -3.84
N LEU A 105 -12.36 -2.33 -2.60
CA LEU A 105 -10.98 -2.40 -2.09
C LEU A 105 -10.13 -3.38 -2.93
N LYS A 106 -10.66 -4.54 -3.28
CA LYS A 106 -9.98 -5.51 -4.16
C LYS A 106 -9.70 -4.92 -5.55
N ALA A 107 -10.66 -4.20 -6.12
CA ALA A 107 -10.47 -3.50 -7.40
C ALA A 107 -9.34 -2.45 -7.31
N ILE A 108 -9.31 -1.66 -6.24
CA ILE A 108 -8.25 -0.66 -5.99
C ILE A 108 -6.88 -1.34 -5.86
N ILE A 109 -6.76 -2.40 -5.06
CA ILE A 109 -5.51 -3.16 -4.89
C ILE A 109 -4.99 -3.66 -6.25
N ASN A 110 -5.89 -4.16 -7.09
CA ASN A 110 -5.58 -4.70 -8.41
C ASN A 110 -5.38 -3.62 -9.49
N SER A 111 -5.60 -2.34 -9.17
CA SER A 111 -5.46 -1.22 -10.10
C SER A 111 -4.12 -0.51 -9.96
N ASP A 112 -3.73 0.19 -11.02
CA ASP A 112 -2.66 1.18 -11.00
C ASP A 112 -3.20 2.57 -10.64
N ILE A 113 -4.45 2.87 -11.01
CA ILE A 113 -5.14 4.15 -10.80
C ILE A 113 -6.60 3.89 -10.44
N LEU A 114 -7.16 4.71 -9.56
CA LEU A 114 -8.61 4.78 -9.34
C LEU A 114 -9.20 5.99 -10.08
N LEU A 115 -10.15 5.76 -10.98
CA LEU A 115 -10.96 6.78 -11.63
C LEU A 115 -12.33 6.89 -10.93
N THR A 116 -12.70 8.09 -10.52
CA THR A 116 -13.97 8.38 -9.83
C THR A 116 -14.87 9.31 -10.64
N ILE A 117 -16.16 8.98 -10.74
CA ILE A 117 -17.14 9.75 -11.54
C ILE A 117 -18.43 9.93 -10.74
N GLY A 118 -18.80 11.17 -10.40
CA GLY A 118 -19.98 11.45 -9.57
C GLY A 118 -19.93 10.74 -8.20
N GLY A 119 -21.01 10.05 -7.85
CA GLY A 119 -21.07 9.08 -6.76
C GLY A 119 -21.49 9.62 -5.40
N LYS A 120 -21.77 8.69 -4.48
CA LYS A 120 -22.13 8.93 -3.06
C LYS A 120 -20.94 8.64 -2.13
N ASP A 121 -21.17 8.51 -0.83
CA ASP A 121 -20.12 8.36 0.18
C ASP A 121 -19.24 7.11 -0.02
N SER A 122 -19.73 6.06 -0.67
CA SER A 122 -18.92 4.87 -0.99
C SER A 122 -17.70 5.20 -1.86
N VAL A 123 -17.83 6.16 -2.78
CA VAL A 123 -16.74 6.63 -3.64
C VAL A 123 -15.70 7.39 -2.82
N TRP A 124 -16.12 8.08 -1.75
CA TRP A 124 -15.21 8.80 -0.85
C TRP A 124 -14.32 7.84 -0.09
N VAL A 125 -14.92 6.78 0.47
CA VAL A 125 -14.19 5.73 1.19
C VAL A 125 -13.19 5.07 0.24
N ALA A 126 -13.63 4.71 -0.97
CA ALA A 126 -12.77 4.12 -1.99
C ALA A 126 -11.59 5.03 -2.39
N ALA A 127 -11.83 6.32 -2.60
CA ALA A 127 -10.78 7.28 -2.93
C ALA A 127 -9.75 7.42 -1.79
N ASN A 128 -10.19 7.47 -0.54
CA ASN A 128 -9.26 7.48 0.59
C ASN A 128 -8.49 6.16 0.72
N SER A 129 -9.14 5.02 0.50
CA SER A 129 -8.46 3.71 0.47
C SER A 129 -7.40 3.64 -0.63
N ALA A 130 -7.69 4.17 -1.82
CA ALA A 130 -6.73 4.25 -2.92
C ALA A 130 -5.51 5.08 -2.52
N ARG A 131 -5.70 6.26 -1.92
CA ARG A 131 -4.59 7.09 -1.42
C ARG A 131 -3.75 6.38 -0.35
N LEU A 132 -4.39 5.69 0.59
CA LEU A 132 -3.68 4.89 1.60
C LEU A 132 -2.86 3.75 0.98
N LEU A 133 -3.32 3.20 -0.15
CA LEU A 133 -2.61 2.20 -0.94
C LEU A 133 -1.62 2.80 -1.94
N ASN A 134 -1.33 4.10 -1.84
CA ASN A 134 -0.47 4.85 -2.77
C ASN A 134 -0.88 4.69 -4.25
N LYS A 135 -2.19 4.53 -4.48
CA LYS A 135 -2.79 4.53 -5.81
C LYS A 135 -3.25 5.96 -6.12
N PRO A 136 -2.81 6.54 -7.24
CA PRO A 136 -3.30 7.84 -7.67
C PRO A 136 -4.81 7.75 -7.90
N VAL A 137 -5.50 8.82 -7.50
CA VAL A 137 -6.93 8.99 -7.71
C VAL A 137 -7.12 10.10 -8.73
N ILE A 138 -7.93 9.82 -9.74
CA ILE A 138 -8.39 10.80 -10.72
C ILE A 138 -9.89 10.94 -10.54
N SER A 139 -10.36 12.16 -10.47
CA SER A 139 -11.77 12.45 -10.24
C SER A 139 -12.35 13.25 -11.38
N ILE A 140 -13.59 12.93 -11.77
CA ILE A 140 -14.34 13.66 -12.80
C ILE A 140 -15.46 14.42 -12.07
N PRO A 141 -15.30 15.73 -11.84
CA PRO A 141 -16.17 16.50 -10.95
C PRO A 141 -17.43 17.05 -11.62
N CYS A 142 -17.55 17.01 -12.96
CA CYS A 142 -18.66 17.64 -13.70
C CYS A 142 -20.06 17.04 -13.39
N PHE A 143 -20.09 15.80 -12.90
CA PHE A 143 -21.30 15.08 -12.46
C PHE A 143 -21.64 15.25 -10.97
N ASP A 144 -21.07 16.26 -10.31
CA ASP A 144 -21.34 16.59 -8.91
C ASP A 144 -20.99 15.45 -7.93
N GLY A 145 -21.69 15.39 -6.80
CA GLY A 145 -21.54 14.35 -5.79
C GLY A 145 -20.16 14.32 -5.13
N THR A 146 -19.72 13.11 -4.81
CA THR A 146 -18.47 12.87 -4.08
C THR A 146 -17.22 13.14 -4.92
N SER A 147 -17.26 12.88 -6.23
CA SER A 147 -16.13 13.14 -7.12
C SER A 147 -15.77 14.62 -7.18
N ARG A 148 -16.75 15.53 -7.14
CA ARG A 148 -16.48 16.98 -7.01
C ARG A 148 -15.68 17.30 -5.73
N LYS A 149 -16.06 16.73 -4.59
CA LYS A 149 -15.35 16.93 -3.31
C LYS A 149 -13.94 16.35 -3.32
N ILE A 150 -13.75 15.20 -3.99
CA ILE A 150 -12.42 14.58 -4.17
C ILE A 150 -11.54 15.48 -5.03
N TRP A 151 -12.07 15.99 -6.15
CA TRP A 151 -11.37 16.91 -7.02
C TRP A 151 -10.85 18.13 -6.27
N GLU A 152 -11.71 18.81 -5.50
CA GLU A 152 -11.33 20.01 -4.73
C GLU A 152 -10.15 19.74 -3.79
N LYS A 153 -10.09 18.54 -3.19
CA LYS A 153 -8.97 18.14 -2.32
C LYS A 153 -7.69 17.78 -3.07
N LEU A 154 -7.82 17.23 -4.28
CA LEU A 154 -6.67 16.78 -5.09
C LEU A 154 -6.21 17.83 -6.09
N ASN A 155 -6.92 18.95 -6.24
CA ASN A 155 -6.61 19.97 -7.24
C ASN A 155 -5.18 20.49 -7.13
N ASP A 156 -4.69 20.74 -5.92
CA ASP A 156 -3.30 21.17 -5.70
C ASP A 156 -2.29 20.06 -6.03
N GLU A 157 -2.66 18.79 -5.82
CA GLU A 157 -1.82 17.65 -6.21
C GLU A 157 -1.75 17.53 -7.73
N TYR A 158 -2.86 17.72 -8.45
CA TYR A 158 -2.89 17.73 -9.91
C TYR A 158 -2.01 18.83 -10.47
N ARG A 159 -2.06 20.04 -9.90
CA ARG A 159 -1.21 21.17 -10.29
C ARG A 159 0.29 20.88 -10.14
N ARG A 160 0.68 20.18 -9.07
CA ARG A 160 2.08 19.77 -8.86
C ARG A 160 2.60 18.80 -9.90
N THR A 161 1.72 18.10 -10.63
CA THR A 161 2.14 17.23 -11.75
C THR A 161 2.65 18.01 -12.96
N GLY A 162 2.46 19.34 -12.99
CA GLY A 162 2.83 20.20 -14.11
C GLY A 162 1.87 20.13 -15.30
N ILE A 163 0.67 19.57 -15.09
CA ILE A 163 -0.37 19.55 -16.10
C ILE A 163 -0.92 20.96 -16.38
N ASP A 164 -1.28 21.22 -17.62
CA ASP A 164 -1.85 22.48 -18.06
C ASP A 164 -3.21 22.77 -17.40
N GLU A 165 -3.43 24.02 -16.96
CA GLU A 165 -4.70 24.41 -16.32
C GLU A 165 -5.89 24.33 -17.29
N GLY A 166 -5.68 24.46 -18.60
CA GLY A 166 -6.72 24.26 -19.60
C GLY A 166 -7.23 22.82 -19.63
N VAL A 167 -6.34 21.84 -19.47
CA VAL A 167 -6.69 20.42 -19.35
C VAL A 167 -7.50 20.17 -18.08
N LEU A 168 -7.09 20.74 -16.94
CA LEU A 168 -7.85 20.65 -15.69
C LEU A 168 -9.21 21.32 -15.79
N GLY A 169 -9.28 22.46 -16.47
CA GLY A 169 -10.53 23.17 -16.77
C GLY A 169 -11.49 22.29 -17.56
N GLN A 170 -11.04 21.66 -18.65
CA GLN A 170 -11.89 20.82 -19.51
C GLN A 170 -12.49 19.59 -18.81
N ILE A 171 -11.81 19.03 -17.80
CA ILE A 171 -12.35 17.92 -16.99
C ILE A 171 -13.33 18.44 -15.93
N ARG A 172 -13.16 19.70 -15.51
CA ARG A 172 -13.99 20.33 -14.47
C ARG A 172 -15.33 20.84 -14.99
N GLU A 173 -15.33 21.42 -16.18
CA GLU A 173 -16.51 21.95 -16.86
C GLU A 173 -17.44 20.81 -17.37
N PRO A 174 -18.68 21.10 -17.82
CA PRO A 174 -19.59 20.09 -18.38
C PRO A 174 -18.90 19.24 -19.45
N TRP A 175 -19.20 17.94 -19.48
CA TRP A 175 -18.47 17.00 -20.33
C TRP A 175 -18.73 17.32 -21.80
N GLY A 176 -17.67 17.43 -22.61
CA GLY A 176 -17.79 17.83 -24.01
C GLY A 176 -16.61 17.40 -24.87
N ASN A 177 -16.58 17.90 -26.10
CA ASN A 177 -15.56 17.52 -27.08
C ASN A 177 -14.14 17.81 -26.56
N GLY A 178 -13.29 16.79 -26.51
CA GLY A 178 -11.91 16.89 -26.06
C GLY A 178 -11.72 16.66 -24.55
N SER A 179 -12.78 16.46 -23.78
CA SER A 179 -12.68 16.05 -22.37
C SER A 179 -11.99 14.69 -22.25
N GLU A 180 -12.15 13.80 -23.23
CA GLU A 180 -11.50 12.49 -23.34
C GLU A 180 -9.97 12.61 -23.49
N ASP A 181 -9.50 13.48 -24.39
CA ASP A 181 -8.08 13.75 -24.60
C ASP A 181 -7.44 14.39 -23.36
N SER A 182 -8.18 15.29 -22.71
CA SER A 182 -7.77 15.93 -21.47
C SER A 182 -7.69 14.94 -20.31
N LEU A 183 -8.67 14.02 -20.21
CA LEU A 183 -8.64 12.93 -19.23
C LEU A 183 -7.41 12.05 -19.43
N GLU A 184 -7.05 11.71 -20.67
CA GLU A 184 -5.86 10.91 -20.94
C GLU A 184 -4.57 11.61 -20.52
N LYS A 185 -4.43 12.90 -20.85
CA LYS A 185 -3.29 13.72 -20.41
C LYS A 185 -3.19 13.78 -18.89
N LEU A 186 -4.34 13.90 -18.20
CA LEU A 186 -4.39 13.86 -16.75
C LEU A 186 -3.96 12.50 -16.19
N ILE A 187 -4.48 11.42 -16.76
CA ILE A 187 -4.08 10.04 -16.42
C ILE A 187 -2.57 9.86 -16.56
N ALA A 188 -2.00 10.23 -17.70
CA ALA A 188 -0.57 10.08 -17.96
C ALA A 188 0.29 10.91 -17.00
N SER A 189 -0.09 12.16 -16.75
CA SER A 189 0.65 13.09 -15.89
C SER A 189 0.63 12.66 -14.42
N VAL A 190 -0.56 12.31 -13.90
CA VAL A 190 -0.73 11.85 -12.52
C VAL A 190 -0.01 10.52 -12.31
N PHE A 191 -0.11 9.58 -13.24
CA PHE A 191 0.56 8.30 -13.13
C PHE A 191 2.09 8.43 -13.13
N LYS A 192 2.63 9.27 -14.00
CA LYS A 192 4.06 9.56 -14.07
C LYS A 192 4.56 10.23 -12.79
N SER A 193 3.83 11.23 -12.30
CA SER A 193 4.17 11.93 -11.05
C SER A 193 4.15 10.98 -9.85
N ASN A 194 3.09 10.18 -9.71
CA ASN A 194 2.98 9.21 -8.62
C ASN A 194 4.11 8.16 -8.66
N LYS A 195 4.47 7.66 -9.84
CA LYS A 195 5.63 6.75 -9.99
C LYS A 195 6.95 7.40 -9.60
N ALA A 196 7.17 8.65 -9.97
CA ALA A 196 8.37 9.39 -9.61
C ALA A 196 8.46 9.65 -8.09
N GLU A 197 7.34 10.01 -7.46
CA GLU A 197 7.24 10.23 -6.02
C GLU A 197 7.45 8.92 -5.24
N LEU A 198 6.88 7.80 -5.69
CA LEU A 198 7.11 6.49 -5.09
C LEU A 198 8.57 6.04 -5.24
N ALA A 199 9.20 6.28 -6.40
CA ALA A 199 10.61 5.97 -6.58
C ALA A 199 11.50 6.83 -5.68
N SER A 200 11.24 8.14 -5.61
CA SER A 200 11.99 9.09 -4.78
C SER A 200 11.88 8.78 -3.29
N SER A 201 10.67 8.54 -2.80
CA SER A 201 10.43 8.16 -1.39
C SER A 201 11.10 6.85 -1.02
N LYS A 202 11.08 5.82 -1.89
CA LYS A 202 11.84 4.59 -1.67
C LYS A 202 13.34 4.85 -1.52
N ILE A 203 13.91 5.65 -2.42
CA ILE A 203 15.35 5.97 -2.38
C ILE A 203 15.72 6.69 -1.08
N ILE A 204 14.93 7.69 -0.67
CA ILE A 204 15.18 8.43 0.57
C ILE A 204 15.08 7.50 1.79
N THR A 205 14.06 6.64 1.84
CA THR A 205 13.90 5.68 2.94
C THR A 205 15.07 4.70 2.98
N TYR A 206 15.44 4.07 1.86
CA TYR A 206 16.57 3.14 1.81
C TYR A 206 17.90 3.81 2.16
N LEU A 207 18.15 5.02 1.66
CA LEU A 207 19.37 5.77 1.98
C LEU A 207 19.42 6.11 3.48
N THR A 208 18.30 6.51 4.07
CA THR A 208 18.22 6.79 5.50
C THR A 208 18.47 5.52 6.32
N THR A 209 17.78 4.42 6.01
CA THR A 209 17.95 3.15 6.73
C THR A 209 19.38 2.63 6.58
N PHE A 210 19.99 2.80 5.40
CA PHE A 210 21.39 2.48 5.16
C PHE A 210 22.33 3.32 6.03
N CYS A 211 22.18 4.64 6.03
CA CYS A 211 22.99 5.55 6.85
C CYS A 211 22.85 5.25 8.35
N LEU A 212 21.63 5.02 8.84
CA LEU A 212 21.38 4.64 10.23
C LEU A 212 22.02 3.29 10.57
N SER A 213 21.93 2.30 9.68
CA SER A 213 22.58 0.99 9.84
C SER A 213 24.09 1.13 9.90
N LEU A 214 24.69 1.99 9.07
CA LEU A 214 26.12 2.26 9.08
C LEU A 214 26.55 2.90 10.41
N ILE A 215 25.76 3.83 10.96
CA ILE A 215 26.01 4.42 12.28
C ILE A 215 26.02 3.34 13.37
N PHE A 216 25.08 2.40 13.36
CA PHE A 216 25.04 1.30 14.32
C PHE A 216 26.22 0.35 14.16
N ILE A 217 26.63 0.01 12.94
CA ILE A 217 27.81 -0.83 12.67
C ILE A 217 29.08 -0.15 13.17
N VAL A 218 29.27 1.14 12.87
CA VAL A 218 30.42 1.92 13.35
C VAL A 218 30.41 1.99 14.87
N GLY A 219 29.26 2.28 15.49
CA GLY A 219 29.12 2.27 16.95
C GLY A 219 29.48 0.92 17.57
N TRP A 220 29.03 -0.17 16.96
CA TRP A 220 29.39 -1.53 17.38
C TRP A 220 30.89 -1.80 17.28
N VAL A 221 31.55 -1.44 16.16
CA VAL A 221 33.01 -1.60 15.98
C VAL A 221 33.80 -0.76 16.99
N ILE A 222 33.36 0.48 17.24
CA ILE A 222 33.99 1.37 18.23
C ILE A 222 33.96 0.75 19.63
N LEU A 223 32.85 0.11 20.03
CA LEU A 223 32.76 -0.57 21.31
C LEU A 223 33.76 -1.74 21.47
N PHE A 224 34.19 -2.36 20.36
CA PHE A 224 35.27 -3.37 20.40
C PHE A 224 36.68 -2.77 20.33
N SER A 225 36.82 -1.57 19.78
CA SER A 225 38.13 -0.99 19.44
C SER A 225 38.71 -0.10 20.55
N ILE A 226 37.87 0.48 21.40
CA ILE A 226 38.36 1.37 22.47
C ILE A 226 38.83 0.51 23.66
N GLU A 227 40.13 0.31 23.77
CA GLU A 227 40.76 -0.48 24.85
C GLU A 227 40.50 0.11 26.26
N ASN A 228 40.17 1.40 26.35
CA ASN A 228 39.92 2.13 27.60
C ASN A 228 38.44 2.21 28.01
N LEU A 229 37.52 1.71 27.18
CA LEU A 229 36.11 1.56 27.57
C LEU A 229 36.06 0.35 28.49
N ALA A 230 36.09 0.60 29.80
CA ALA A 230 36.23 -0.42 30.83
C ALA A 230 35.41 -1.68 30.46
N PRO A 231 36.07 -2.80 30.10
CA PRO A 231 35.38 -4.01 29.69
C PRO A 231 34.51 -4.44 30.86
N GLY A 232 33.20 -4.41 30.62
CA GLY A 232 32.25 -4.32 31.72
C GLY A 232 30.80 -4.32 31.28
N ARG A 233 29.92 -4.51 32.25
CA ARG A 233 28.48 -4.77 32.04
C ARG A 233 27.79 -3.70 31.18
N ILE A 234 28.21 -2.44 31.29
CA ILE A 234 27.63 -1.33 30.51
C ILE A 234 27.85 -1.55 29.01
N SER A 235 29.06 -1.92 28.60
CA SER A 235 29.39 -2.13 27.18
C SER A 235 28.57 -3.27 26.55
N VAL A 236 28.37 -4.38 27.27
CA VAL A 236 27.52 -5.49 26.83
C VAL A 236 26.06 -5.04 26.65
N MET A 237 25.53 -4.25 27.59
CA MET A 237 24.15 -3.73 27.48
C MET A 237 24.01 -2.74 26.32
N THR A 238 25.00 -1.86 26.11
CA THR A 238 25.01 -0.97 24.94
C THR A 238 25.07 -1.76 23.64
N MET A 239 25.84 -2.85 23.57
CA MET A 239 25.88 -3.74 22.40
C MET A 239 24.52 -4.37 22.12
N VAL A 240 23.82 -4.87 23.15
CA VAL A 240 22.46 -5.40 22.98
C VAL A 240 21.55 -4.36 22.31
N VAL A 241 21.58 -3.11 22.79
CA VAL A 241 20.76 -2.05 22.21
C VAL A 241 21.10 -1.80 20.74
N ILE A 242 22.38 -1.59 20.43
CA ILE A 242 22.86 -1.32 19.06
C ILE A 242 22.51 -2.49 18.13
N CYS A 243 22.79 -3.71 18.55
CA CYS A 243 22.55 -4.92 17.77
C CYS A 243 21.06 -5.20 17.54
N SER A 244 20.22 -5.00 18.56
CA SER A 244 18.76 -5.07 18.42
C SER A 244 18.24 -4.03 17.43
N MET A 245 18.71 -2.78 17.51
CA MET A 245 18.34 -1.73 16.55
C MET A 245 18.79 -2.08 15.14
N MET A 246 20.00 -2.61 14.97
CA MET A 246 20.50 -3.08 13.68
C MET A 246 19.62 -4.22 13.11
N GLY A 247 19.19 -5.16 13.96
CA GLY A 247 18.25 -6.22 13.58
C GLY A 247 16.91 -5.67 13.09
N VAL A 248 16.35 -4.66 13.77
CA VAL A 248 15.11 -3.98 13.36
C VAL A 248 15.28 -3.23 12.04
N MET A 249 16.42 -2.56 11.83
CA MET A 249 16.72 -1.87 10.57
C MET A 249 16.87 -2.84 9.39
N LEU A 250 17.63 -3.93 9.58
CA LEU A 250 17.79 -4.99 8.58
C LEU A 250 16.44 -5.59 8.20
N ARG A 251 15.60 -5.84 9.21
CA ARG A 251 14.22 -6.28 9.00
C ARG A 251 13.46 -5.29 8.14
N GLY A 252 13.57 -4.00 8.45
CA GLY A 252 12.91 -2.95 7.66
C GLY A 252 13.32 -2.87 6.21
N ILE A 253 14.59 -3.13 5.91
CA ILE A 253 15.07 -3.22 4.52
C ILE A 253 14.45 -4.44 3.83
N THR A 254 14.36 -5.59 4.52
CA THR A 254 13.85 -6.84 3.93
C THR A 254 12.33 -6.92 3.84
N SER A 255 11.62 -6.24 4.73
CA SER A 255 10.18 -6.15 4.71
C SER A 255 9.80 -4.91 3.92
N ASP A 256 9.21 -5.06 2.73
CA ASP A 256 8.52 -3.98 2.00
C ASP A 256 7.36 -3.32 2.80
N ARG A 257 7.29 -3.54 4.12
CA ARG A 257 6.31 -3.05 5.09
C ARG A 257 6.53 -1.59 5.48
N TYR A 258 7.72 -1.02 5.31
CA TYR A 258 7.92 0.40 5.55
C TYR A 258 7.30 1.18 4.38
N SER A 259 6.13 1.74 4.66
CA SER A 259 5.37 2.54 3.72
C SER A 259 6.20 3.75 3.29
N HIS A 260 5.88 4.26 2.10
CA HIS A 260 6.52 5.42 1.46
C HIS A 260 6.38 6.73 2.27
N ASN A 261 5.63 6.70 3.38
CA ASN A 261 5.38 7.85 4.22
C ASN A 261 6.39 7.90 5.39
N TRP A 262 7.24 8.93 5.39
CA TRP A 262 8.25 9.16 6.42
C TRP A 262 7.69 9.19 7.84
N ASN A 263 6.48 9.74 8.02
CA ASN A 263 5.85 9.80 9.34
C ASN A 263 5.46 8.42 9.86
N GLU A 264 4.98 7.54 8.96
CA GLU A 264 4.65 6.16 9.31
C GLU A 264 5.90 5.32 9.59
N PHE A 265 7.01 5.60 8.89
CA PHE A 265 8.30 4.97 9.15
C PHE A 265 8.71 5.17 10.61
N TRP A 266 8.76 6.42 11.09
CA TRP A 266 9.14 6.70 12.48
C TRP A 266 8.13 6.20 13.51
N ALA A 267 6.83 6.31 13.20
CA ALA A 267 5.77 5.81 14.07
C ALA A 267 5.87 4.30 14.33
N ARG A 268 6.38 3.52 13.36
CA ARG A 268 6.61 2.07 13.49
C ARG A 268 7.98 1.71 14.02
N LEU A 269 9.02 2.44 13.59
CA LEU A 269 10.40 2.14 13.95
C LEU A 269 10.62 2.20 15.47
N ILE A 270 10.02 3.18 16.16
CA ILE A 270 10.23 3.35 17.61
C ILE A 270 9.65 2.18 18.41
N PRO A 271 8.35 1.80 18.27
CA PRO A 271 7.81 0.61 18.94
C PRO A 271 8.59 -0.66 18.61
N ASP A 272 9.01 -0.83 17.36
CA ASP A 272 9.76 -1.99 16.91
C ASP A 272 11.16 -2.06 17.52
N ALA A 273 11.85 -0.94 17.59
CA ALA A 273 13.13 -0.83 18.28
C ALA A 273 13.00 -1.17 19.78
N ILE A 274 11.97 -0.66 20.45
CA ILE A 274 11.70 -0.96 21.87
C ILE A 274 11.49 -2.48 22.05
N LYS A 275 10.64 -3.10 21.23
CA LYS A 275 10.43 -4.56 21.27
C LYS A 275 11.73 -5.32 21.00
N GLY A 276 12.51 -4.90 19.99
CA GLY A 276 13.81 -5.49 19.62
C GLY A 276 14.80 -5.49 20.77
N VAL A 277 14.91 -4.35 21.45
CA VAL A 277 15.78 -4.18 22.61
C VAL A 277 15.30 -5.03 23.77
N LEU A 278 13.99 -5.03 24.09
CA LEU A 278 13.45 -5.83 25.18
C LEU A 278 13.67 -7.33 24.99
N ILE A 279 13.41 -7.87 23.80
CA ILE A 279 13.65 -9.30 23.51
C ILE A 279 15.14 -9.60 23.51
N GLY A 280 15.96 -8.76 22.86
CA GLY A 280 17.42 -8.93 22.86
C GLY A 280 17.99 -8.96 24.28
N PHE A 281 17.49 -8.08 25.15
CA PHE A 281 17.86 -8.04 26.57
C PHE A 281 17.44 -9.30 27.33
N VAL A 282 16.21 -9.77 27.16
CA VAL A 282 15.75 -11.02 27.81
C VAL A 282 16.60 -12.22 27.36
N LEU A 283 16.89 -12.34 26.07
CA LEU A 283 17.71 -13.42 25.54
C LEU A 283 19.18 -13.32 26.00
N ALA A 284 19.72 -12.10 26.11
CA ALA A 284 21.03 -11.88 26.69
C ALA A 284 21.08 -12.31 28.16
N LEU A 285 20.03 -12.01 28.96
CA LEU A 285 19.93 -12.51 30.33
C LEU A 285 19.88 -14.04 30.37
N VAL A 286 19.04 -14.67 29.54
CA VAL A 286 18.97 -16.14 29.45
C VAL A 286 20.33 -16.75 29.11
N HIS A 287 21.09 -16.13 28.21
CA HIS A 287 22.44 -16.55 27.88
C HIS A 287 23.38 -16.45 29.08
N LEU A 288 23.39 -15.32 29.80
CA LEU A 288 24.20 -15.13 31.01
C LEU A 288 23.81 -16.10 32.14
N PHE A 289 22.52 -16.37 32.32
CA PHE A 289 22.05 -17.37 33.28
C PHE A 289 22.46 -18.79 32.89
N SER A 290 22.44 -19.12 31.60
CA SER A 290 22.91 -20.40 31.09
C SER A 290 24.40 -20.59 31.36
N GLU A 291 25.20 -19.54 31.15
CA GLU A 291 26.63 -19.54 31.47
C GLU A 291 26.87 -19.73 32.97
N LEU A 292 26.16 -19.00 33.83
CA LEU A 292 26.23 -19.16 35.28
C LEU A 292 25.86 -20.58 35.73
N THR A 293 24.86 -21.19 35.10
CA THR A 293 24.40 -22.55 35.44
C THR A 293 25.40 -23.62 35.02
N ILE A 294 26.02 -23.47 33.83
CA ILE A 294 26.97 -24.46 33.28
C ILE A 294 28.35 -24.33 33.93
N ASN A 295 28.85 -23.11 34.12
CA ASN A 295 30.21 -22.85 34.61
C ASN A 295 30.27 -22.60 36.13
N GLY A 296 29.14 -22.46 36.81
CA GLY A 296 29.06 -22.14 38.24
C GLY A 296 29.48 -20.71 38.59
N SER A 297 29.89 -19.91 37.60
CA SER A 297 30.24 -18.50 37.75
C SER A 297 29.98 -17.75 36.45
N ILE A 298 29.75 -16.43 36.54
CA ILE A 298 29.71 -15.57 35.36
C ILE A 298 31.17 -15.29 34.99
N SER A 299 31.55 -15.53 33.73
CA SER A 299 32.91 -15.24 33.26
C SER A 299 33.27 -13.79 33.58
N ASP A 300 34.51 -13.58 34.01
CA ASP A 300 35.01 -12.25 34.32
C ASP A 300 35.03 -11.40 33.04
N LEU A 301 34.12 -10.42 32.97
CA LEU A 301 34.04 -9.52 31.83
C LEU A 301 35.23 -8.57 31.74
N SER A 302 36.09 -8.51 32.76
CA SER A 302 37.36 -7.78 32.68
C SER A 302 38.42 -8.52 31.85
N ASP A 303 38.30 -9.85 31.69
CA ASP A 303 39.13 -10.60 30.77
C ASP A 303 38.70 -10.33 29.32
N LYS A 304 39.62 -9.77 28.52
CA LYS A 304 39.39 -9.40 27.12
C LYS A 304 38.89 -10.58 26.29
N SER A 305 39.38 -11.79 26.55
CA SER A 305 38.99 -12.98 25.78
C SER A 305 37.54 -13.39 26.05
N SER A 306 37.16 -13.42 27.33
CA SER A 306 35.81 -13.72 27.80
C SER A 306 34.81 -12.67 27.35
N PHE A 307 35.18 -11.38 27.45
CA PHE A 307 34.38 -10.28 26.96
C PHE A 307 34.05 -10.42 25.47
N ILE A 308 35.06 -10.65 24.61
CA ILE A 308 34.85 -10.76 23.16
C ILE A 308 33.89 -11.91 22.83
N ARG A 309 34.07 -13.08 23.46
CA ARG A 309 33.23 -14.26 23.21
C ARG A 309 31.76 -14.00 23.58
N ILE A 310 31.52 -13.44 24.76
CA ILE A 310 30.17 -13.15 25.27
C ILE A 310 29.52 -12.06 24.43
N SER A 311 30.24 -10.96 24.18
CA SER A 311 29.77 -9.83 23.39
C SER A 311 29.38 -10.22 21.97
N LEU A 312 30.16 -11.06 21.29
CA LEU A 312 29.82 -11.57 19.96
C LEU A 312 28.55 -12.44 19.98
N SER A 313 28.44 -13.34 20.96
CA SER A 313 27.28 -14.22 21.10
C SER A 313 26.00 -13.43 21.37
N ILE A 314 26.06 -12.49 22.31
CA ILE A 314 24.95 -11.61 22.66
C ILE A 314 24.58 -10.68 21.50
N SER A 315 25.56 -10.14 20.78
CA SER A 315 25.33 -9.31 19.58
C SER A 315 24.53 -10.07 18.52
N LEU A 316 24.92 -11.31 18.23
CA LEU A 316 24.23 -12.16 17.27
C LEU A 316 22.78 -12.45 17.71
N ILE A 317 22.59 -12.80 18.98
CA ILE A 317 21.28 -13.03 19.57
C ILE A 317 20.40 -11.78 19.48
N ALA A 318 20.93 -10.60 19.80
CA ALA A 318 20.21 -9.34 19.75
C ALA A 318 19.81 -8.94 18.31
N ILE A 319 20.70 -9.13 17.33
CA ILE A 319 20.36 -8.93 15.90
C ILE A 319 19.22 -9.85 15.49
N LEU A 320 19.33 -11.15 15.81
CA LEU A 320 18.30 -12.14 15.49
C LEU A 320 16.97 -11.82 16.19
N ALA A 321 17.01 -11.33 17.43
CA ALA A 321 15.83 -10.89 18.17
C ALA A 321 15.13 -9.72 17.48
N GLY A 322 15.88 -8.68 17.12
CA GLY A 322 15.36 -7.54 16.36
C GLY A 322 14.78 -7.95 15.01
N PHE A 323 15.44 -8.89 14.33
CA PHE A 323 15.04 -9.36 13.01
C PHE A 323 13.80 -10.27 13.02
N ALA A 324 13.71 -11.22 13.95
CA ALA A 324 12.70 -12.28 13.95
C ALA A 324 11.36 -11.92 14.62
N LEU A 325 11.31 -10.78 15.31
CA LEU A 325 10.20 -10.32 16.15
C LEU A 325 8.80 -10.42 15.52
N ASP A 326 8.64 -9.98 14.27
CA ASP A 326 7.31 -9.89 13.67
C ASP A 326 6.74 -11.26 13.31
N LYS A 327 7.58 -12.15 12.76
CA LYS A 327 7.10 -13.48 12.34
C LYS A 327 6.68 -14.33 13.52
N SER A 328 7.36 -14.19 14.66
CA SER A 328 6.99 -14.89 15.88
C SER A 328 5.76 -14.28 16.53
N LEU A 329 5.67 -12.95 16.64
CA LEU A 329 4.51 -12.27 17.22
C LEU A 329 3.25 -12.45 16.38
N ASP A 330 3.31 -12.24 15.05
CA ASP A 330 2.19 -12.45 14.12
C ASP A 330 1.66 -13.90 14.23
N LYS A 331 2.55 -14.88 14.46
CA LYS A 331 2.17 -16.29 14.64
C LYS A 331 1.55 -16.56 16.00
N ILE A 332 2.07 -15.95 17.07
CA ILE A 332 1.51 -16.08 18.42
C ILE A 332 0.13 -15.43 18.50
N GLU A 333 -0.04 -14.25 17.89
CA GLU A 333 -1.31 -13.52 17.83
C GLU A 333 -2.38 -14.36 17.11
N LYS A 334 -2.06 -14.90 15.91
CA LYS A 334 -2.97 -15.80 15.19
C LYS A 334 -3.37 -17.04 16.01
N LEU A 335 -2.41 -17.67 16.70
CA LEU A 335 -2.70 -18.83 17.56
C LEU A 335 -3.56 -18.45 18.78
N ALA A 336 -3.40 -17.25 19.32
CA ALA A 336 -4.21 -16.74 20.40
C ALA A 336 -5.64 -16.45 19.93
N GLU A 337 -5.80 -15.82 18.76
CA GLU A 337 -7.11 -15.56 18.14
C GLU A 337 -7.86 -16.85 17.82
N GLU A 338 -7.18 -17.86 17.26
CA GLU A 338 -7.78 -19.17 16.98
C GLU A 338 -8.28 -19.86 18.26
N LYS A 339 -7.50 -19.80 19.35
CA LYS A 339 -7.89 -20.41 20.63
C LYS A 339 -9.02 -19.65 21.33
N ILE A 340 -8.98 -18.31 21.32
CA ILE A 340 -10.00 -17.48 21.97
C ILE A 340 -11.30 -17.52 21.16
N GLY A 341 -11.23 -17.43 19.84
CA GLY A 341 -12.39 -17.52 18.95
C GLY A 341 -13.05 -18.91 18.93
N GLY A 342 -12.27 -19.97 19.19
CA GLY A 342 -12.77 -21.34 19.34
C GLY A 342 -13.53 -21.63 20.64
N LEU A 343 -13.33 -20.81 21.69
CA LEU A 343 -14.03 -20.98 22.97
C LEU A 343 -15.41 -20.29 23.00
N GLY A 344 -15.74 -19.49 21.98
CA GLY A 344 -17.01 -18.77 21.85
C GLY A 344 -18.05 -19.45 20.96
N LYS A 345 -17.83 -20.71 20.54
CA LYS A 345 -18.77 -21.53 19.77
C LYS A 345 -19.12 -22.80 20.52
#